data_AF-A0A3Q4MBG2-F1
#
_entry.id   AF-A0A3Q4MBG2-F1
#
_cell.length_a   1.000
_cell.length_b   1.000
_cell.length_c   1.000
_cell.angle_alpha   90.00
_cell.angle_beta   90.00
_cell.angle_gamma   90.00
#
_symmetry.space_group_name_H-M   'P 1'
#
loop_
_entity.id
_entity.type
_entity.pdbx_description
1 polymer ?
#
loop_
_entity_poly.entity_id
_entity_poly.type
_entity_poly.pdbx_seq_one_letter_code
_entity_poly.pdbx_strand_id
1 'polypeptide(L)' 'MPQHTRHFAHNNCAKFCSDDRDCPFILKCCYNGCGHECMVPAIGEIRTK' A
#
# COMPACT_ATOMS: atom_id res chain seq x y z
N MET A 1 15.95 -9.41 -6.05
CA MET A 1 15.85 -8.02 -5.58
C MET A 1 15.91 -8.01 -4.05
N PRO A 2 17.09 -8.07 -3.43
CA PRO A 2 17.19 -8.23 -1.98
C PRO A 2 17.19 -6.86 -1.28
N GLN A 3 16.22 -6.60 -0.41
CA GLN A 3 16.19 -5.38 0.41
C GLN A 3 17.23 -5.51 1.53
N HIS A 4 18.41 -4.96 1.25
CA HIS A 4 19.62 -4.96 2.07
C HIS A 4 19.46 -4.08 3.32
N THR A 5 19.63 -4.69 4.50
CA THR A 5 20.27 -4.21 5.74
C THR A 5 20.02 -2.77 6.25
N ARG A 6 19.53 -2.65 7.49
CA ARG A 6 20.26 -2.14 8.68
C ARG A 6 19.27 -2.03 9.87
N HIS A 7 19.68 -2.51 11.03
CA HIS A 7 18.93 -2.37 12.29
C HIS A 7 19.04 -0.94 12.82
N PHE A 8 17.95 -0.18 12.86
CA PHE A 8 17.71 0.88 13.85
C PHE A 8 16.18 1.05 13.97
N ALA A 9 15.64 0.93 15.17
CA ALA A 9 14.22 1.10 15.46
C ALA A 9 13.77 2.53 15.10
N HIS A 10 13.17 2.70 13.92
CA HIS A 10 12.50 3.94 13.53
C HIS A 10 11.18 3.61 12.83
N ASN A 11 10.11 3.65 13.63
CA ASN A 11 8.72 3.83 13.24
C ASN A 11 8.13 2.77 12.30
N ASN A 12 7.34 1.87 12.89
CA ASN A 12 6.42 0.93 12.23
C ASN A 12 5.55 1.67 11.20
N CYS A 13 6.05 1.88 9.99
CA CYS A 13 5.20 2.19 8.87
C CYS A 13 4.35 0.97 8.61
N ALA A 14 3.11 1.01 9.10
CA ALA A 14 2.18 -0.10 8.99
C ALA A 14 1.92 -0.35 7.49
N LYS A 15 2.51 -1.43 6.99
CA LYS A 15 2.23 -1.95 5.66
C LYS A 15 1.12 -2.97 5.81
N PHE A 16 -0.13 -2.53 5.67
CA PHE A 16 -1.30 -3.40 5.76
C PHE A 16 -1.52 -4.20 4.47
N CYS A 17 -1.00 -3.71 3.35
CA CYS A 17 -1.04 -4.37 2.04
C CYS A 17 0.28 -4.12 1.30
N SER A 18 0.65 -5.01 0.39
CA SER A 18 1.78 -4.82 -0.54
C SER A 18 1.29 -4.58 -1.97
N ASP A 19 0.19 -5.21 -2.34
CA ASP A 19 -0.44 -5.18 -3.65
C ASP A 19 -1.96 -4.99 -3.50
N ASP A 20 -2.63 -4.50 -4.55
CA ASP A 20 -4.09 -4.34 -4.57
C ASP A 20 -4.82 -5.65 -4.26
N ARG A 21 -4.21 -6.79 -4.60
CA ARG A 21 -4.76 -8.13 -4.37
C ARG A 21 -4.76 -8.54 -2.90
N ASP A 22 -3.97 -7.89 -2.06
CA ASP A 22 -3.97 -8.13 -0.62
C ASP A 22 -5.19 -7.50 0.06
N CYS A 23 -5.81 -6.52 -0.61
CA CYS A 23 -6.98 -5.83 -0.11
C CYS A 23 -8.26 -6.57 -0.48
N PRO A 24 -9.20 -6.74 0.47
CA PRO A 24 -10.47 -7.40 0.18
C PRO A 24 -11.38 -6.52 -0.68
N PHE A 25 -12.26 -7.15 -1.48
CA PHE A 25 -13.24 -6.49 -2.33
C PHE A 25 -12.65 -5.62 -3.45
N ILE A 26 -13.12 -4.38 -3.58
CA ILE A 26 -12.69 -3.40 -4.58
C ILE A 26 -11.59 -2.47 -4.07
N LEU A 27 -11.13 -2.68 -2.83
CA LEU A 27 -10.13 -1.83 -2.20
C LEU A 27 -8.80 -1.92 -2.94
N LYS A 28 -8.08 -0.81 -2.95
CA LYS A 28 -6.76 -0.71 -3.58
C LYS A 28 -5.71 -0.43 -2.54
N CYS A 29 -4.53 -1.01 -2.73
CA CYS A 29 -3.42 -0.78 -1.85
C CYS A 29 -2.75 0.55 -2.23
N CYS A 30 -2.98 1.56 -1.40
CA CYS A 30 -2.50 2.91 -1.63
C CYS A 30 -1.44 3.29 -0.59
N TYR A 31 -0.43 4.03 -1.04
CA TYR A 31 0.62 4.53 -0.17
C TYR A 31 0.14 5.77 0.59
N ASN A 32 0.08 5.71 1.93
CA ASN A 32 -0.40 6.80 2.79
C ASN A 32 0.77 7.56 3.44
N GLY A 33 1.87 7.76 2.69
CA GLY A 33 3.00 8.59 3.09
C GLY A 33 4.17 7.86 3.73
N CYS A 34 3.92 6.82 4.52
CA CYS A 34 4.97 5.98 5.14
C CYS A 34 4.63 4.49 5.06
N GLY A 35 3.35 4.16 5.23
CA GLY A 35 2.78 2.81 5.10
C GLY A 35 1.90 2.62 3.87
N HIS A 36 1.32 1.44 3.78
CA HIS A 36 0.41 1.04 2.72
C HIS A 36 -0.92 0.66 3.36
N GLU A 37 -2.01 1.17 2.82
CA GLU A 37 -3.36 0.99 3.36
C GLU A 37 -4.36 0.71 2.24
N CYS A 38 -5.32 -0.17 2.53
CA CYS A 38 -6.40 -0.51 1.62
C CYS A 38 -7.44 0.61 1.62
N MET A 39 -7.45 1.42 0.58
CA MET A 39 -8.39 2.53 0.41
C MET A 39 -9.40 2.23 -0.69
N VAL A 40 -10.61 2.76 -0.56
CA VAL A 40 -11.63 2.66 -1.60
C VAL A 40 -11.12 3.42 -2.83
N PRO A 41 -11.08 2.80 -4.03
CA PRO A 41 -10.73 3.52 -5.23
C PRO A 41 -11.71 4.68 -5.41
N ALA A 42 -11.21 5.87 -5.75
CA ALA A 42 -12.08 6.99 -6.06
C ALA A 42 -13.02 6.58 -7.20
N ILE A 43 -14.32 6.47 -6.88
CA ILE A 43 -15.38 6.07 -7.80
C ILE A 43 -15.52 7.22 -8.81
N GLY A 44 -14.70 7.20 -9.87
CA GLY A 44 -14.65 8.30 -10.84
C GLY A 44 -13.46 8.30 -11.78
N GLU A 45 -12.36 7.63 -11.45
CA GLU A 45 -11.24 7.47 -12.39
C GLU A 45 -11.20 6.05 -12.93
N ILE A 46 -12.16 5.75 -13.80
CA ILE A 46 -11.89 4.96 -15.00
C ILE A 46 -10.68 5.62 -15.69
N ARG A 47 -9.46 5.26 -15.27
CA ARG A 47 -8.26 5.44 -16.08
C ARG A 47 -8.38 4.45 -17.23
N THR A 48 -9.24 4.79 -18.17
CA THR A 48 -9.18 4.34 -19.54
C THR A 48 -7.79 4.73 -20.03
N LYS A 49 -6.88 3.75 -20.12
CA LYS A 49 -5.68 3.85 -20.93
C LYS A 49 -5.63 2.65 -21.86
#